data_AF-A0A8C4RPH5-F1
#
_entry.id   AF-A0A8C4RPH5-F1
#
_cell.length_a   1.000
_cell.length_b   1.000
_cell.length_c   1.000
_cell.angle_alpha   90.00
_cell.angle_beta   90.00
_cell.angle_gamma   90.00
#
_symmetry.space_group_name_H-M   'P 1'
#
loop_
_entity.id
_entity.type
_entity.pdbx_description
1 polymer ?
#
loop_
_entity_poly.entity_id
_entity_poly.type
_entity_poly.pdbx_seq_one_letter_code
_entity_poly.pdbx_strand_id
1 'polypeptide(L)'
;MANHFTDDLMKQGLTQKILSLLSDISVAVEFEKLQKARGLGNEKHRKEVSDLIKECRLTLAECLFSWTCQSSLSMDDILSLFGYLENVTTEGDGSLDSVNLALVMALLYNFDVSFLEQGSDDMEDLIDTMPLLTNKQYVAEIHNRLQDANPWKLPGLQAVVRLTWAVTLRALSQHPQGAALVEFTEGDEAMADIAITQNAFLFILEAIVGSEGFGQEEFYTRRIHSLLTDFLALMPLKVKQLRNRADEDARLVYMSLQMGSEPPATLQRHLEQLMILIGEFYGKDHFNLELALEYWCPSEPIHHNSSITGSFLGVAHQRPPHKQVVLSKFVRQMGDLLPSTLYIPYLKMLKGLANGPQCAQYCSSLLKVNGTPHMENIQSVGSSPVSWEHFFHSLMLYHENLRRDLPSADTSQYRHLSLRGITQRELDGLIAFLQLTSTIVKWSENARLTLCEHPQWTPIIVMLGLLQCSIPPILKSELLNCLAAFGKSPEIASSLWQSLEYTQILQTVQVPGQRQATGIEVELNEIESRCEEYPLTRAFCHLISTLVESSFPTNLGAGLRPPGFEPYLQFLRDSVFLPFPNRAYRRAAEKVTLAF
;
A
#
# COMPACT_ATOMS: atom_id res chain seq x y z
N MET A 1 -34.27 -19.97 13.18
CA MET A 1 -35.56 -19.80 12.47
C MET A 1 -35.39 -19.11 11.10
N ALA A 2 -34.33 -18.32 10.87
CA ALA A 2 -34.01 -17.73 9.56
C ALA A 2 -33.38 -18.71 8.54
N ASN A 3 -32.62 -19.72 9.00
CA ASN A 3 -31.83 -20.59 8.10
C ASN A 3 -32.66 -21.52 7.21
N HIS A 4 -33.80 -22.05 7.67
CA HIS A 4 -34.57 -23.02 6.86
C HIS A 4 -35.05 -22.42 5.52
N PHE A 5 -35.46 -21.15 5.52
CA PHE A 5 -35.91 -20.49 4.29
C PHE A 5 -34.76 -20.28 3.31
N THR A 6 -33.59 -19.84 3.80
CA THR A 6 -32.40 -19.64 2.96
C THR A 6 -31.84 -20.98 2.45
N ASP A 7 -31.86 -22.02 3.29
CA ASP A 7 -31.46 -23.38 2.90
C ASP A 7 -32.36 -23.94 1.80
N ASP A 8 -33.68 -23.71 1.90
CA ASP A 8 -34.63 -24.13 0.88
C ASP A 8 -34.42 -23.39 -0.44
N LEU A 9 -34.11 -22.09 -0.40
CA LEU A 9 -33.77 -21.33 -1.61
C LEU A 9 -32.52 -21.89 -2.29
N MET A 10 -31.47 -22.19 -1.52
CA MET A 10 -30.24 -22.78 -2.06
C MET A 10 -30.51 -24.16 -2.67
N LYS A 11 -31.28 -25.02 -1.98
CA LYS A 11 -31.72 -26.33 -2.51
C LYS A 11 -32.56 -26.22 -3.79
N GLN A 12 -33.26 -25.10 -4.00
CA GLN A 12 -34.02 -24.83 -5.21
C GLN A 12 -33.16 -24.27 -6.37
N GLY A 13 -31.84 -24.24 -6.23
CA GLY A 13 -30.91 -23.82 -7.28
C GLY A 13 -30.74 -22.30 -7.36
N LEU A 14 -30.74 -21.61 -6.20
CA LEU A 14 -30.53 -20.16 -6.16
C LEU A 14 -29.21 -19.75 -6.82
N THR A 15 -28.13 -20.52 -6.63
CA THR A 15 -26.82 -20.25 -7.24
C THR A 15 -26.88 -20.18 -8.74
N GLN A 16 -27.40 -21.23 -9.39
CA GLN A 16 -27.48 -21.30 -10.85
C GLN A 16 -28.37 -20.17 -11.39
N LYS A 17 -29.46 -19.86 -10.68
CA LYS A 17 -30.35 -18.75 -11.04
C LYS A 17 -29.64 -17.40 -10.95
N ILE A 18 -28.89 -17.13 -9.88
CA ILE A 18 -28.10 -15.91 -9.72
C ILE A 18 -27.08 -15.80 -10.86
N LEU A 19 -26.27 -16.83 -11.11
CA LEU A 19 -25.23 -16.80 -12.13
C LEU A 19 -25.79 -16.64 -13.55
N SER A 20 -26.95 -17.25 -13.84
CA SER A 20 -27.68 -17.03 -15.10
C SER A 20 -28.12 -15.57 -15.22
N LEU A 21 -28.76 -15.02 -14.19
CA LEU A 21 -29.23 -13.63 -14.19
C LEU A 21 -28.08 -12.63 -14.35
N LEU A 22 -26.93 -12.88 -13.71
CA LEU A 22 -25.74 -12.03 -13.83
C LEU A 22 -25.14 -12.03 -15.24
N SER A 23 -25.28 -13.14 -15.96
CA SER A 23 -24.86 -13.29 -17.36
C SER A 23 -25.84 -12.64 -18.33
N ASP A 24 -27.14 -12.73 -18.05
CA ASP A 24 -28.20 -12.22 -18.93
C ASP A 24 -28.46 -10.70 -18.76
N ILE A 25 -28.35 -10.20 -17.52
CA ILE A 25 -28.62 -8.81 -17.18
C ILE A 25 -27.36 -7.99 -17.40
N SER A 26 -27.41 -7.06 -18.35
CA SER A 26 -26.40 -6.02 -18.53
C SER A 26 -27.05 -4.69 -18.86
N VAL A 27 -26.37 -3.59 -18.51
CA VAL A 27 -26.86 -2.24 -18.83
C VAL A 27 -27.15 -2.09 -20.32
N ALA A 28 -26.28 -2.66 -21.18
CA ALA A 28 -26.45 -2.61 -22.63
C ALA A 28 -27.72 -3.33 -23.10
N VAL A 29 -27.94 -4.57 -22.66
CA VAL A 29 -29.10 -5.39 -23.05
C VAL A 29 -30.40 -4.76 -22.54
N GLU A 30 -30.43 -4.31 -21.28
CA GLU A 30 -31.63 -3.71 -20.70
C GLU A 30 -31.92 -2.33 -21.31
N PHE A 31 -30.89 -1.54 -21.63
CA PHE A 31 -31.09 -0.29 -22.36
C PHE A 31 -31.64 -0.55 -23.76
N GLU A 32 -31.19 -1.57 -24.47
CA GLU A 32 -31.73 -1.92 -25.78
C GLU A 32 -33.21 -2.30 -25.69
N LYS A 33 -33.60 -3.11 -24.70
CA LYS A 33 -35.00 -3.48 -24.44
C LYS A 33 -35.86 -2.26 -24.13
N LEU A 34 -35.41 -1.40 -23.21
CA LEU A 34 -36.10 -0.19 -22.81
C LEU A 34 -36.17 0.83 -23.95
N GLN A 35 -35.14 0.92 -24.79
CA GLN A 35 -35.13 1.77 -25.98
C GLN A 35 -36.18 1.30 -27.00
N LYS A 36 -36.28 -0.02 -27.27
CA LYS A 36 -37.33 -0.60 -28.13
C LYS A 36 -38.74 -0.31 -27.59
N ALA A 37 -38.90 -0.36 -26.28
CA ALA A 37 -40.17 -0.06 -25.60
C ALA A 37 -40.47 1.44 -25.39
N ARG A 38 -39.57 2.34 -25.83
CA ARG A 38 -39.65 3.80 -25.55
C ARG A 38 -39.74 4.14 -24.06
N GLY A 39 -39.13 3.32 -23.19
CA GLY A 39 -39.10 3.47 -21.74
C GLY A 39 -37.88 4.24 -21.19
N LEU A 40 -36.96 4.69 -22.05
CA LEU A 40 -35.81 5.50 -21.64
C LEU A 40 -36.13 7.00 -21.73
N GLY A 41 -36.08 7.68 -20.58
CA GLY A 41 -36.21 9.14 -20.47
C GLY A 41 -34.93 9.93 -20.79
N ASN A 42 -34.79 11.07 -20.12
CA ASN A 42 -33.64 11.98 -20.23
C ASN A 42 -32.35 11.37 -19.64
N GLU A 43 -31.24 12.10 -19.71
CA GLU A 43 -29.93 11.65 -19.22
C GLU A 43 -29.95 11.27 -17.72
N LYS A 44 -30.68 12.04 -16.90
CA LYS A 44 -30.87 11.72 -15.49
C LYS A 44 -31.57 10.37 -15.30
N HIS A 45 -32.69 10.14 -15.99
CA HIS A 45 -33.42 8.86 -15.93
C HIS A 45 -32.54 7.70 -16.41
N ARG A 46 -31.75 7.90 -17.48
CA ARG A 46 -30.81 6.88 -17.97
C ARG A 46 -29.77 6.53 -16.91
N LYS A 47 -29.22 7.53 -16.21
CA LYS A 47 -28.29 7.29 -15.09
C LYS A 47 -28.97 6.49 -13.97
N GLU A 48 -30.15 6.91 -13.52
CA GLU A 48 -30.90 6.23 -12.45
C GLU A 48 -31.21 4.76 -12.81
N VAL A 49 -31.62 4.49 -14.05
CA VAL A 49 -31.86 3.13 -14.52
C VAL A 49 -30.55 2.34 -14.62
N SER A 50 -29.45 2.95 -15.07
CA SER A 50 -28.15 2.29 -15.11
C SER A 50 -27.66 1.91 -13.71
N ASP A 51 -27.78 2.83 -12.75
CA ASP A 51 -27.37 2.64 -11.38
C ASP A 51 -28.22 1.54 -10.72
N LEU A 52 -29.54 1.53 -10.93
CA LEU A 52 -30.42 0.46 -10.44
C LEU A 52 -30.05 -0.92 -11.02
N ILE A 53 -29.74 -1.01 -12.31
CA ILE A 53 -29.30 -2.28 -12.92
C ILE A 53 -27.99 -2.75 -12.31
N LYS A 54 -27.02 -1.83 -12.09
CA LYS A 54 -25.73 -2.16 -11.47
C LYS A 54 -25.94 -2.62 -10.02
N GLU A 55 -26.76 -1.92 -9.25
CA GLU A 55 -27.11 -2.27 -7.87
C GLU A 55 -27.77 -3.65 -7.80
N CYS A 56 -28.78 -3.94 -8.64
CA CYS A 56 -29.41 -5.25 -8.67
C CYS A 56 -28.41 -6.38 -8.97
N ARG A 57 -27.47 -6.17 -9.90
CA ARG A 57 -26.42 -7.15 -10.21
C ARG A 57 -25.48 -7.34 -9.02
N LEU A 58 -25.09 -6.26 -8.36
CA LEU A 58 -24.23 -6.33 -7.18
C LEU A 58 -24.93 -7.09 -6.04
N THR A 59 -26.18 -6.75 -5.71
CA THR A 59 -26.94 -7.44 -4.65
C THR A 59 -27.12 -8.93 -4.93
N LEU A 60 -27.30 -9.32 -6.20
CA LEU A 60 -27.36 -10.73 -6.58
C LEU A 60 -26.04 -11.46 -6.27
N ALA A 61 -24.89 -10.85 -6.59
CA ALA A 61 -23.58 -11.42 -6.25
C ALA A 61 -23.32 -11.42 -4.74
N GLU A 62 -23.71 -10.37 -4.03
CA GLU A 62 -23.61 -10.26 -2.57
C GLU A 62 -24.43 -11.32 -1.83
N CYS A 63 -25.55 -11.80 -2.40
CA CYS A 63 -26.30 -12.92 -1.84
C CYS A 63 -25.44 -14.20 -1.78
N LEU A 64 -24.70 -14.50 -2.85
CA LEU A 64 -23.79 -15.67 -2.87
C LEU A 64 -22.61 -15.47 -1.95
N PHE A 65 -22.02 -14.28 -1.95
CA PHE A 65 -20.96 -13.92 -1.00
C PHE A 65 -21.40 -14.10 0.46
N SER A 66 -22.55 -13.52 0.83
CA SER A 66 -23.11 -13.61 2.19
C SER A 66 -23.40 -15.05 2.61
N TRP A 67 -23.81 -15.90 1.67
CA TRP A 67 -23.98 -17.34 1.90
C TRP A 67 -22.63 -18.01 2.21
N THR A 68 -21.62 -17.79 1.36
CA THR A 68 -20.30 -18.43 1.52
C THR A 68 -19.55 -18.03 2.78
N CYS A 69 -19.85 -16.86 3.36
CA CYS A 69 -19.32 -16.47 4.67
C CYS A 69 -19.88 -17.32 5.82
N GLN A 70 -21.02 -18.00 5.63
CA GLN A 70 -21.72 -18.75 6.67
C GLN A 70 -21.76 -20.26 6.39
N SER A 71 -21.67 -20.67 5.12
CA SER A 71 -21.84 -22.07 4.72
C SER A 71 -21.14 -22.34 3.39
N SER A 72 -20.63 -23.56 3.22
CA SER A 72 -20.03 -23.98 1.95
C SER A 72 -21.08 -24.18 0.86
N LEU A 73 -20.68 -23.95 -0.39
CA LEU A 73 -21.46 -24.28 -1.57
C LEU A 73 -21.45 -25.79 -1.82
N SER A 74 -22.54 -26.31 -2.38
CA SER A 74 -22.59 -27.69 -2.88
C SER A 74 -21.62 -27.91 -4.05
N MET A 75 -21.37 -29.17 -4.42
CA MET A 75 -20.49 -29.52 -5.53
C MET A 75 -20.98 -28.90 -6.86
N ASP A 76 -22.28 -28.95 -7.14
CA ASP A 76 -22.84 -28.39 -8.38
C ASP A 76 -22.77 -26.86 -8.39
N ASP A 77 -22.97 -26.23 -7.23
CA ASP A 77 -22.93 -24.78 -7.07
C ASP A 77 -21.52 -24.22 -7.27
N ILE A 78 -20.49 -24.85 -6.67
CA ILE A 78 -19.11 -24.38 -6.83
C ILE A 78 -18.61 -24.60 -8.27
N LEU A 79 -18.99 -25.71 -8.91
CA LEU A 79 -18.68 -25.95 -10.32
C LEU A 79 -19.36 -24.93 -11.24
N SER A 80 -20.59 -24.53 -10.92
CA SER A 80 -21.29 -23.47 -11.65
C SER A 80 -20.58 -22.12 -11.48
N LEU A 81 -20.13 -21.80 -10.26
CA LEU A 81 -19.37 -20.59 -9.97
C LEU A 81 -18.03 -20.57 -10.73
N PHE A 82 -17.32 -21.71 -10.80
CA PHE A 82 -16.12 -21.85 -11.63
C PHE A 82 -16.42 -21.58 -13.11
N GLY A 83 -17.47 -22.18 -13.66
CA GLY A 83 -17.86 -21.96 -15.06
C GLY A 83 -18.19 -20.49 -15.37
N TYR A 84 -18.74 -19.76 -14.41
CA TYR A 84 -18.95 -18.31 -14.55
C TYR A 84 -17.62 -17.55 -14.51
N LEU A 85 -16.79 -17.76 -13.48
CA LEU A 85 -15.53 -17.03 -13.27
C LEU A 85 -14.49 -17.27 -14.37
N GLU A 86 -14.53 -18.42 -15.02
CA GLU A 86 -13.71 -18.74 -16.21
C GLU A 86 -13.89 -17.75 -17.36
N ASN A 87 -15.05 -17.12 -17.44
CA ASN A 87 -15.48 -16.29 -18.56
C ASN A 87 -15.46 -14.79 -18.28
N VAL A 88 -15.07 -14.39 -17.07
CA VAL A 88 -15.01 -13.00 -16.61
C VAL A 88 -13.87 -12.22 -17.28
N THR A 89 -14.01 -10.90 -17.34
CA THR A 89 -13.01 -9.94 -17.84
C THR A 89 -12.85 -8.78 -16.87
N THR A 90 -11.73 -8.07 -16.91
CA THR A 90 -11.50 -6.85 -16.11
C THR A 90 -12.14 -5.62 -16.75
N GLU A 91 -12.26 -4.55 -15.97
CA GLU A 91 -12.56 -3.22 -16.47
C GLU A 91 -11.39 -2.63 -17.27
N GLY A 92 -11.58 -1.45 -17.87
CA GLY A 92 -10.59 -0.81 -18.74
C GLY A 92 -9.29 -0.39 -18.04
N ASP A 93 -9.30 -0.31 -16.72
CA ASP A 93 -8.15 -0.02 -15.87
C ASP A 93 -7.44 -1.28 -15.33
N GLY A 94 -7.95 -2.48 -15.66
CA GLY A 94 -7.43 -3.75 -15.18
C GLY A 94 -8.05 -4.25 -13.86
N SER A 95 -8.95 -3.48 -13.24
CA SER A 95 -9.64 -3.87 -12.02
C SER A 95 -10.79 -4.85 -12.26
N LEU A 96 -11.24 -5.57 -11.22
CA LEU A 96 -12.52 -6.28 -11.24
C LEU A 96 -13.65 -5.30 -10.95
N ASP A 97 -14.75 -5.41 -11.67
CA ASP A 97 -16.00 -4.76 -11.31
C ASP A 97 -16.56 -5.36 -10.02
N SER A 98 -17.38 -4.58 -9.29
CA SER A 98 -17.89 -4.96 -7.96
C SER A 98 -18.64 -6.30 -7.95
N VAL A 99 -19.32 -6.66 -9.04
CA VAL A 99 -20.05 -7.93 -9.16
C VAL A 99 -19.08 -9.11 -9.17
N ASN A 100 -18.06 -9.06 -10.03
CA ASN A 100 -17.09 -10.14 -10.13
C ASN A 100 -16.19 -10.18 -8.89
N LEU A 101 -15.86 -9.02 -8.29
CA LEU A 101 -15.20 -8.96 -7.00
C LEU A 101 -15.98 -9.75 -5.94
N ALA A 102 -17.28 -9.49 -5.77
CA ALA A 102 -18.13 -10.19 -4.79
C ALA A 102 -18.15 -11.71 -5.01
N LEU A 103 -18.24 -12.17 -6.27
CA LEU A 103 -18.23 -13.60 -6.61
C LEU A 103 -16.87 -14.27 -6.37
N VAL A 104 -15.76 -13.56 -6.65
CA VAL A 104 -14.42 -14.05 -6.33
C VAL A 104 -14.26 -14.17 -4.82
N MET A 105 -14.68 -13.15 -4.07
CA MET A 105 -14.67 -13.19 -2.61
C MET A 105 -15.53 -14.34 -2.07
N ALA A 106 -16.69 -14.62 -2.69
CA ALA A 106 -17.51 -15.76 -2.34
C ALA A 106 -16.75 -17.09 -2.49
N LEU A 107 -16.05 -17.27 -3.61
CA LEU A 107 -15.20 -18.44 -3.84
C LEU A 107 -14.04 -18.52 -2.83
N LEU A 108 -13.39 -17.40 -2.52
CA LEU A 108 -12.28 -17.39 -1.56
C LEU A 108 -12.76 -17.75 -0.15
N TYR A 109 -13.94 -17.30 0.26
CA TYR A 109 -14.56 -17.66 1.54
C TYR A 109 -15.02 -19.12 1.58
N ASN A 110 -15.47 -19.66 0.45
CA ASN A 110 -15.78 -21.09 0.36
C ASN A 110 -14.56 -21.99 0.64
N PHE A 111 -13.34 -21.47 0.46
CA PHE A 111 -12.07 -22.14 0.81
C PHE A 111 -11.53 -21.76 2.20
N ASP A 112 -12.24 -20.94 2.96
CA ASP A 112 -11.74 -20.51 4.27
C ASP A 112 -11.82 -21.65 5.29
N VAL A 113 -10.66 -21.98 5.86
CA VAL A 113 -10.50 -22.98 6.92
C VAL A 113 -9.83 -22.39 8.17
N SER A 114 -9.79 -21.05 8.27
CA SER A 114 -9.14 -20.32 9.36
C SER A 114 -9.73 -20.61 10.74
N PHE A 115 -10.99 -21.07 10.81
CA PHE A 115 -11.63 -21.50 12.06
C PHE A 115 -10.90 -22.69 12.72
N LEU A 116 -10.17 -23.50 11.95
CA LEU A 116 -9.37 -24.62 12.47
C LEU A 116 -8.22 -24.15 13.36
N GLU A 117 -7.72 -22.92 13.16
CA GLU A 117 -6.68 -22.33 14.01
C GLU A 117 -7.25 -21.75 15.32
N GLN A 118 -8.53 -21.39 15.35
CA GLN A 118 -9.14 -20.63 16.44
C GLN A 118 -9.60 -21.50 17.62
N GLY A 119 -9.64 -22.84 17.47
CA GLY A 119 -9.87 -23.78 18.56
C GLY A 119 -11.13 -23.51 19.37
N SER A 120 -12.20 -23.04 18.73
CA SER A 120 -13.47 -22.71 19.40
C SER A 120 -14.23 -23.96 19.86
N ASP A 121 -15.05 -23.81 20.90
CA ASP A 121 -15.91 -24.89 21.43
C ASP A 121 -16.87 -25.47 20.38
N ASP A 122 -17.27 -24.67 19.36
CA ASP A 122 -18.16 -25.09 18.26
C ASP A 122 -17.43 -25.77 17.08
N MET A 123 -16.13 -26.08 17.20
CA MET A 123 -15.31 -26.60 16.11
C MET A 123 -15.81 -27.96 15.58
N GLU A 124 -16.29 -28.85 16.44
CA GLU A 124 -16.78 -30.18 16.02
C GLU A 124 -18.03 -30.08 15.13
N ASP A 125 -18.98 -29.22 15.48
CA ASP A 125 -20.19 -28.99 14.68
C ASP A 125 -19.88 -28.37 13.31
N LEU A 126 -18.88 -27.47 13.26
CA LEU A 126 -18.40 -26.87 12.01
C LEU A 126 -17.71 -27.91 11.10
N ILE A 127 -16.92 -28.83 11.66
CA ILE A 127 -16.22 -29.85 10.88
C ILE A 127 -17.21 -30.73 10.11
N ASP A 128 -18.27 -31.19 10.78
CA ASP A 128 -19.25 -32.11 10.18
C ASP A 128 -20.07 -31.45 9.05
N THR A 129 -20.17 -30.12 9.04
CA THR A 129 -20.94 -29.38 8.03
C THR A 129 -20.13 -28.99 6.80
N MET A 130 -18.80 -29.04 6.86
CA MET A 130 -17.94 -28.56 5.77
C MET A 130 -17.56 -29.67 4.78
N PRO A 131 -17.97 -29.57 3.50
CA PRO A 131 -17.64 -30.56 2.47
C PRO A 131 -16.13 -30.73 2.26
N LEU A 132 -15.33 -29.68 2.52
CA LEU A 132 -13.87 -29.73 2.44
C LEU A 132 -13.23 -30.74 3.41
N LEU A 133 -13.91 -31.04 4.53
CA LEU A 133 -13.41 -31.94 5.57
C LEU A 133 -14.10 -33.30 5.53
N THR A 134 -15.35 -33.35 5.06
CA THR A 134 -16.19 -34.56 5.12
C THR A 134 -16.29 -35.30 3.79
N ASN A 135 -16.07 -34.64 2.65
CA ASN A 135 -16.30 -35.22 1.33
C ASN A 135 -15.04 -35.18 0.44
N LYS A 136 -14.35 -36.33 0.36
CA LYS A 136 -13.16 -36.50 -0.49
C LYS A 136 -13.43 -36.23 -1.97
N GLN A 137 -14.60 -36.58 -2.49
CA GLN A 137 -14.97 -36.34 -3.90
C GLN A 137 -15.11 -34.84 -4.21
N TYR A 138 -15.63 -34.07 -3.25
CA TYR A 138 -15.73 -32.61 -3.37
C TYR A 138 -14.34 -31.97 -3.53
N VAL A 139 -13.40 -32.37 -2.67
CA VAL A 139 -12.00 -31.92 -2.74
C VAL A 139 -11.34 -32.35 -4.05
N ALA A 140 -11.54 -33.60 -4.47
CA ALA A 140 -10.99 -34.14 -5.71
C ALA A 140 -11.42 -33.35 -6.94
N GLU A 141 -12.71 -33.02 -7.04
CA GLU A 141 -13.26 -32.30 -8.19
C GLU A 141 -12.70 -30.87 -8.27
N ILE A 142 -12.65 -30.15 -7.14
CA ILE A 142 -12.04 -28.81 -7.07
C ILE A 142 -10.56 -28.88 -7.44
N HIS A 143 -9.83 -29.84 -6.87
CA HIS A 143 -8.41 -30.00 -7.11
C HIS A 143 -8.12 -30.28 -8.60
N ASN A 144 -8.85 -31.20 -9.21
CA ASN A 144 -8.73 -31.53 -10.63
C ASN A 144 -9.06 -30.32 -11.52
N ARG A 145 -10.12 -29.57 -11.18
CA ARG A 145 -10.51 -28.38 -11.92
C ARG A 145 -9.45 -27.29 -11.89
N LEU A 146 -8.77 -27.12 -10.75
CA LEU A 146 -7.69 -26.15 -10.60
C LEU A 146 -6.35 -26.63 -11.17
N GLN A 147 -6.12 -27.95 -11.24
CA GLN A 147 -4.97 -28.54 -11.93
C GLN A 147 -5.09 -28.48 -13.45
N ASP A 148 -6.31 -28.37 -13.99
CA ASP A 148 -6.53 -28.29 -15.43
C ASP A 148 -5.67 -27.19 -16.08
N ALA A 149 -4.98 -27.57 -17.16
CA ALA A 149 -4.10 -26.68 -17.90
C ALA A 149 -4.88 -25.63 -18.71
N ASN A 150 -6.20 -25.79 -18.87
CA ASN A 150 -7.04 -24.83 -19.57
C ASN A 150 -7.01 -23.46 -18.86
N PRO A 151 -6.51 -22.41 -19.53
CA PRO A 151 -6.44 -21.09 -18.94
C PRO A 151 -7.83 -20.46 -18.88
N TRP A 152 -8.16 -19.84 -17.75
CA TRP A 152 -9.32 -18.95 -17.66
C TRP A 152 -9.08 -17.72 -18.56
N LYS A 153 -10.14 -17.00 -18.96
CA LYS A 153 -9.98 -15.74 -19.70
C LYS A 153 -9.10 -14.73 -18.95
N LEU A 154 -9.14 -14.77 -17.62
CA LEU A 154 -8.22 -14.06 -16.74
C LEU A 154 -7.29 -15.06 -16.05
N PRO A 155 -6.09 -15.30 -16.59
CA PRO A 155 -5.11 -16.20 -15.96
C PRO A 155 -4.72 -15.75 -14.55
N GLY A 156 -4.65 -14.43 -14.30
CA GLY A 156 -4.37 -13.89 -12.98
C GLY A 156 -5.45 -14.24 -11.95
N LEU A 157 -6.73 -14.27 -12.36
CA LEU A 157 -7.81 -14.69 -11.47
C LEU A 157 -7.68 -16.18 -11.12
N GLN A 158 -7.44 -17.03 -12.12
CA GLN A 158 -7.16 -18.45 -11.90
C GLN A 158 -5.97 -18.65 -10.95
N ALA A 159 -4.93 -17.83 -11.08
CA ALA A 159 -3.76 -17.85 -10.22
C ALA A 159 -4.09 -17.52 -8.76
N VAL A 160 -4.93 -16.51 -8.49
CA VAL A 160 -5.37 -16.18 -7.11
C VAL A 160 -6.18 -17.32 -6.48
N VAL A 161 -7.05 -17.94 -7.26
CA VAL A 161 -7.85 -19.08 -6.80
C VAL A 161 -6.95 -20.29 -6.51
N ARG A 162 -5.98 -20.57 -7.39
CA ARG A 162 -4.95 -21.61 -7.15
C ARG A 162 -4.11 -21.33 -5.91
N LEU A 163 -3.69 -20.08 -5.69
CA LEU A 163 -2.95 -19.69 -4.49
C LEU A 163 -3.77 -19.94 -3.22
N THR A 164 -5.04 -19.52 -3.24
CA THR A 164 -5.96 -19.71 -2.13
C THR A 164 -6.18 -21.19 -1.83
N TRP A 165 -6.37 -22.01 -2.87
CA TRP A 165 -6.51 -23.45 -2.71
C TRP A 165 -5.23 -24.09 -2.17
N ALA A 166 -4.05 -23.70 -2.67
CA ALA A 166 -2.77 -24.18 -2.17
C ALA A 166 -2.58 -23.88 -0.67
N VAL A 167 -2.88 -22.65 -0.24
CA VAL A 167 -2.83 -22.26 1.18
C VAL A 167 -3.85 -23.04 2.02
N THR A 168 -5.05 -23.27 1.48
CA THR A 168 -6.09 -24.08 2.12
C THR A 168 -5.65 -25.53 2.33
N LEU A 169 -5.12 -26.18 1.29
CA LEU A 169 -4.56 -27.53 1.37
C LEU A 169 -3.43 -27.62 2.41
N ARG A 170 -2.56 -26.61 2.43
CA ARG A 170 -1.50 -26.53 3.42
C ARG A 170 -2.04 -26.38 4.84
N ALA A 171 -3.02 -25.52 5.07
CA ALA A 171 -3.69 -25.40 6.37
C ALA A 171 -4.29 -26.74 6.80
N LEU A 172 -5.05 -27.39 5.91
CA LEU A 172 -5.65 -28.71 6.17
C LEU A 172 -4.61 -29.77 6.56
N SER A 173 -3.44 -29.79 5.90
CA SER A 173 -2.36 -30.73 6.23
C SER A 173 -1.78 -30.58 7.64
N GLN A 174 -1.97 -29.43 8.30
CA GLN A 174 -1.51 -29.21 9.67
C GLN A 174 -2.45 -29.84 10.71
N HIS A 175 -3.65 -30.26 10.29
CA HIS A 175 -4.69 -30.77 11.18
C HIS A 175 -5.00 -32.26 10.92
N PRO A 176 -5.48 -33.01 11.94
CA PRO A 176 -5.82 -34.43 11.78
C PRO A 176 -6.82 -34.71 10.65
N GLN A 177 -7.74 -33.77 10.39
CA GLN A 177 -8.74 -33.84 9.34
C GLN A 177 -8.12 -33.90 7.93
N GLY A 178 -6.94 -33.29 7.74
CA GLY A 178 -6.19 -33.35 6.49
C GLY A 178 -5.59 -34.73 6.18
N ALA A 179 -5.50 -35.64 7.16
CA ALA A 179 -4.89 -36.97 6.95
C ALA A 179 -5.65 -37.82 5.90
N ALA A 180 -6.95 -37.59 5.73
CA ALA A 180 -7.74 -38.26 4.70
C ALA A 180 -7.52 -37.68 3.29
N LEU A 181 -6.87 -36.52 3.18
CA LEU A 181 -6.68 -35.73 1.96
C LEU A 181 -5.22 -35.67 1.51
N VAL A 182 -4.35 -36.54 2.04
CA VAL A 182 -2.90 -36.53 1.79
C VAL A 182 -2.56 -36.48 0.29
N GLU A 183 -3.29 -37.23 -0.54
CA GLU A 183 -3.09 -37.26 -2.00
C GLU A 183 -3.27 -35.90 -2.69
N PHE A 184 -4.04 -34.99 -2.09
CA PHE A 184 -4.23 -33.62 -2.58
C PHE A 184 -3.30 -32.64 -1.88
N THR A 185 -3.12 -32.78 -0.57
CA THR A 185 -2.33 -31.84 0.23
C THR A 185 -0.84 -31.89 -0.11
N GLU A 186 -0.32 -33.02 -0.62
CA GLU A 186 1.06 -33.11 -1.14
C GLU A 186 1.29 -32.22 -2.38
N GLY A 187 0.23 -31.82 -3.08
CA GLY A 187 0.29 -30.93 -4.24
C GLY A 187 0.25 -29.44 -3.90
N ASP A 188 0.20 -29.07 -2.61
CA ASP A 188 0.09 -27.68 -2.15
C ASP A 188 1.22 -26.79 -2.69
N GLU A 189 2.48 -27.22 -2.57
CA GLU A 189 3.65 -26.47 -3.01
C GLU A 189 3.69 -26.29 -4.53
N ALA A 190 3.37 -27.34 -5.29
CA ALA A 190 3.36 -27.29 -6.75
C ALA A 190 2.26 -26.34 -7.25
N MET A 191 1.10 -26.33 -6.61
CA MET A 191 0.02 -25.42 -6.98
C MET A 191 0.33 -23.97 -6.61
N ALA A 192 0.98 -23.74 -5.46
CA ALA A 192 1.47 -22.42 -5.09
C ALA A 192 2.49 -21.90 -6.13
N ASP A 193 3.40 -22.75 -6.62
CA ASP A 193 4.37 -22.37 -7.67
C ASP A 193 3.69 -21.96 -8.97
N ILE A 194 2.67 -22.72 -9.42
CA ILE A 194 1.87 -22.37 -10.60
C ILE A 194 1.18 -21.02 -10.40
N ALA A 195 0.57 -20.79 -9.24
CA ALA A 195 -0.11 -19.54 -8.95
C ALA A 195 0.85 -18.33 -8.94
N ILE A 196 2.01 -18.48 -8.30
CA ILE A 196 3.02 -17.43 -8.21
C ILE A 196 3.56 -17.09 -9.61
N THR A 197 3.91 -18.10 -10.41
CA THR A 197 4.41 -17.91 -11.77
C THR A 197 3.37 -17.29 -12.70
N GLN A 198 2.08 -17.48 -12.43
CA GLN A 198 0.95 -16.83 -13.12
C GLN A 198 0.59 -15.45 -12.53
N ASN A 199 1.47 -14.85 -11.73
CA ASN A 199 1.34 -13.51 -11.17
C ASN A 199 0.14 -13.31 -10.21
N ALA A 200 -0.16 -14.31 -9.36
CA ALA A 200 -1.23 -14.18 -8.36
C ALA A 200 -1.10 -12.90 -7.50
N PHE A 201 0.09 -12.56 -7.01
CA PHE A 201 0.28 -11.35 -6.18
C PHE A 201 -0.03 -10.05 -6.94
N LEU A 202 0.37 -9.97 -8.21
CA LEU A 202 0.08 -8.80 -9.05
C LEU A 202 -1.43 -8.67 -9.29
N PHE A 203 -2.11 -9.78 -9.56
CA PHE A 203 -3.56 -9.77 -9.78
C PHE A 203 -4.33 -9.40 -8.50
N ILE A 204 -3.90 -9.87 -7.32
CA ILE A 204 -4.49 -9.40 -6.05
C ILE A 204 -4.32 -7.89 -5.92
N LEU A 205 -3.13 -7.36 -6.22
CA LEU A 205 -2.86 -5.92 -6.11
C LEU A 205 -3.69 -5.08 -7.09
N GLU A 206 -3.63 -5.39 -8.38
CA GLU A 206 -4.20 -4.55 -9.43
C GLU A 206 -5.70 -4.80 -9.61
N ALA A 207 -6.11 -6.07 -9.61
CA ALA A 207 -7.48 -6.44 -9.96
C ALA A 207 -8.44 -6.49 -8.76
N ILE A 208 -7.95 -6.90 -7.58
CA ILE A 208 -8.78 -7.05 -6.37
C ILE A 208 -8.67 -5.81 -5.48
N VAL A 209 -7.48 -5.51 -4.96
CA VAL A 209 -7.25 -4.35 -4.06
C VAL A 209 -7.45 -3.03 -4.79
N GLY A 210 -7.15 -2.97 -6.09
CA GLY A 210 -7.38 -1.81 -6.94
C GLY A 210 -8.84 -1.53 -7.29
N SER A 211 -9.77 -2.46 -7.02
CA SER A 211 -11.20 -2.28 -7.33
C SER A 211 -11.86 -1.26 -6.41
N GLU A 212 -12.73 -0.42 -6.99
CA GLU A 212 -13.49 0.62 -6.24
C GLU A 212 -14.36 0.02 -5.11
N GLY A 213 -14.86 -1.21 -5.31
CA GLY A 213 -15.69 -1.91 -4.32
C GLY A 213 -14.91 -2.52 -3.15
N PHE A 214 -13.58 -2.66 -3.26
CA PHE A 214 -12.81 -3.40 -2.25
C PHE A 214 -12.81 -2.73 -0.88
N GLY A 215 -12.67 -1.40 -0.85
CA GLY A 215 -12.63 -0.61 0.38
C GLY A 215 -13.99 -0.42 1.07
N GLN A 216 -15.07 -0.98 0.51
CA GLN A 216 -16.44 -0.82 1.02
C GLN A 216 -16.88 -1.97 1.92
N GLU A 217 -16.22 -3.13 1.83
CA GLU A 217 -16.59 -4.35 2.58
C GLU A 217 -15.47 -4.85 3.51
N GLU A 218 -15.75 -4.92 4.81
CA GLU A 218 -14.79 -5.33 5.85
C GLU A 218 -14.30 -6.77 5.64
N PHE A 219 -15.23 -7.67 5.31
CA PHE A 219 -14.93 -9.08 5.06
C PHE A 219 -13.95 -9.26 3.90
N TYR A 220 -13.99 -8.39 2.88
CA TYR A 220 -13.03 -8.48 1.78
C TYR A 220 -11.61 -8.20 2.26
N THR A 221 -11.46 -7.18 3.09
CA THR A 221 -10.19 -6.83 3.74
C THR A 221 -9.70 -8.00 4.61
N ARG A 222 -10.56 -8.56 5.47
CA ARG A 222 -10.18 -9.69 6.33
C ARG A 222 -9.74 -10.92 5.54
N ARG A 223 -10.45 -11.29 4.47
CA ARG A 223 -10.12 -12.49 3.71
C ARG A 223 -8.79 -12.37 2.98
N ILE A 224 -8.51 -11.23 2.35
CA ILE A 224 -7.21 -10.99 1.70
C ILE A 224 -6.09 -10.92 2.73
N HIS A 225 -6.32 -10.28 3.88
CA HIS A 225 -5.37 -10.32 5.00
C HIS A 225 -5.04 -11.75 5.45
N SER A 226 -6.07 -12.60 5.67
CA SER A 226 -5.85 -14.01 6.02
C SER A 226 -5.06 -14.73 4.94
N LEU A 227 -5.43 -14.60 3.66
CA LEU A 227 -4.68 -15.23 2.56
C LEU A 227 -3.19 -14.84 2.54
N LEU A 228 -2.87 -13.55 2.72
CA LEU A 228 -1.50 -13.07 2.73
C LEU A 228 -0.71 -13.58 3.94
N THR A 229 -1.32 -13.51 5.12
CA THR A 229 -0.66 -13.90 6.36
C THR A 229 -0.52 -15.41 6.49
N ASP A 230 -1.51 -16.18 6.02
CA ASP A 230 -1.49 -17.64 5.95
C ASP A 230 -0.43 -18.12 4.95
N PHE A 231 -0.31 -17.49 3.78
CA PHE A 231 0.77 -17.80 2.84
C PHE A 231 2.16 -17.64 3.50
N LEU A 232 2.38 -16.52 4.19
CA LEU A 232 3.65 -16.24 4.86
C LEU A 232 3.94 -17.20 6.02
N ALA A 233 2.90 -17.57 6.79
CA ALA A 233 3.03 -18.40 7.98
C ALA A 233 3.14 -19.90 7.66
N LEU A 234 2.34 -20.38 6.71
CA LEU A 234 2.18 -21.80 6.41
C LEU A 234 3.12 -22.29 5.30
N MET A 235 3.63 -21.39 4.44
CA MET A 235 4.53 -21.73 3.33
C MET A 235 5.92 -21.04 3.41
N PRO A 236 6.66 -21.15 4.53
CA PRO A 236 7.94 -20.47 4.71
C PRO A 236 9.01 -20.91 3.71
N LEU A 237 8.94 -22.13 3.17
CA LEU A 237 9.85 -22.61 2.13
C LEU A 237 9.65 -21.87 0.81
N LYS A 238 8.40 -21.53 0.44
CA LYS A 238 8.09 -20.74 -0.75
C LYS A 238 8.60 -19.31 -0.60
N VAL A 239 8.40 -18.70 0.57
CA VAL A 239 8.96 -17.37 0.90
C VAL A 239 10.49 -17.37 0.79
N LYS A 240 11.16 -18.42 1.28
CA LYS A 240 12.62 -18.57 1.14
C LYS A 240 13.05 -18.74 -0.32
N GLN A 241 12.31 -19.51 -1.12
CA GLN A 241 12.58 -19.67 -2.56
C GLN A 241 12.43 -18.33 -3.31
N LEU A 242 11.36 -17.57 -3.01
CA LEU A 242 11.15 -16.22 -3.55
C LEU A 242 12.33 -15.29 -3.22
N ARG A 243 12.85 -15.34 -2.00
CA ARG A 243 14.02 -14.56 -1.61
C ARG A 243 15.28 -14.98 -2.34
N ASN A 244 15.59 -16.27 -2.35
CA ASN A 244 16.76 -16.77 -3.07
C ASN A 244 16.72 -16.38 -4.55
N ARG A 245 15.55 -16.48 -5.18
CA ARG A 245 15.36 -16.11 -6.58
C ARG A 245 15.57 -14.61 -6.81
N ALA A 246 15.05 -13.76 -5.94
CA ALA A 246 15.26 -12.32 -6.02
C ALA A 246 16.75 -11.94 -5.85
N ASP A 247 17.49 -12.64 -4.99
CA ASP A 247 18.94 -12.44 -4.82
C ASP A 247 19.71 -12.88 -6.09
N GLU A 248 19.32 -13.98 -6.74
CA GLU A 248 19.87 -14.40 -8.04
C GLU A 248 19.58 -13.37 -9.13
N ASP A 249 18.34 -12.93 -9.25
CA ASP A 249 17.89 -11.94 -10.23
C ASP A 249 18.62 -10.60 -10.04
N ALA A 250 18.85 -10.16 -8.80
CA ALA A 250 19.63 -8.97 -8.50
C ALA A 250 21.11 -9.10 -8.94
N ARG A 251 21.72 -10.28 -8.78
CA ARG A 251 23.08 -10.55 -9.27
C ARG A 251 23.14 -10.51 -10.80
N LEU A 252 22.13 -11.05 -11.48
CA LEU A 252 22.04 -10.99 -12.94
C LEU A 252 21.91 -9.54 -13.41
N VAL A 253 21.04 -8.74 -12.79
CA VAL A 253 20.90 -7.31 -13.09
C VAL A 253 22.23 -6.57 -12.89
N TYR A 254 22.93 -6.83 -11.79
CA TYR A 254 24.23 -6.22 -11.51
C TYR A 254 25.28 -6.58 -12.58
N MET A 255 25.34 -7.86 -12.98
CA MET A 255 26.24 -8.32 -14.04
C MET A 255 25.92 -7.69 -15.40
N SER A 256 24.64 -7.62 -15.79
CA SER A 256 24.22 -6.94 -17.04
C SER A 256 24.64 -5.47 -17.05
N LEU A 257 24.45 -4.75 -15.93
CA LEU A 257 24.84 -3.35 -15.82
C LEU A 257 26.36 -3.15 -15.95
N GLN A 258 27.18 -4.06 -15.40
CA GLN A 258 28.64 -4.01 -15.57
C GLN A 258 29.06 -4.27 -17.01
N MET A 259 28.34 -5.11 -17.73
CA MET A 259 28.58 -5.43 -19.13
C MET A 259 27.98 -4.40 -20.11
N GLY A 260 27.28 -3.37 -19.61
CA GLY A 260 26.59 -2.37 -20.41
C GLY A 260 25.40 -2.91 -21.19
N SER A 261 24.85 -4.07 -20.81
CA SER A 261 23.67 -4.69 -21.41
C SER A 261 22.41 -4.44 -20.61
N GLU A 262 21.25 -4.51 -21.27
CA GLU A 262 19.96 -4.44 -20.58
C GLU A 262 19.74 -5.68 -19.70
N PRO A 263 19.05 -5.53 -18.54
CA PRO A 263 18.71 -6.66 -17.72
C PRO A 263 17.78 -7.63 -18.48
N PRO A 264 17.82 -8.95 -18.19
CA PRO A 264 16.97 -9.92 -18.85
C PRO A 264 15.48 -9.58 -18.73
N ALA A 265 14.71 -9.71 -19.82
CA ALA A 265 13.25 -9.54 -19.79
C ALA A 265 12.53 -10.64 -18.98
N THR A 266 13.23 -11.74 -18.65
CA THR A 266 12.70 -12.92 -17.94
C THR A 266 12.82 -12.84 -16.41
N LEU A 267 13.14 -11.67 -15.85
CA LEU A 267 13.29 -11.52 -14.39
C LEU A 267 11.96 -11.75 -13.69
N GLN A 268 11.98 -12.58 -12.64
CA GLN A 268 10.78 -12.98 -11.91
C GLN A 268 10.61 -12.07 -10.70
N ARG A 269 9.73 -11.07 -10.83
CA ARG A 269 9.53 -10.03 -9.80
C ARG A 269 8.52 -10.41 -8.72
N HIS A 270 8.35 -11.70 -8.45
CA HIS A 270 7.30 -12.20 -7.55
C HIS A 270 7.44 -11.71 -6.11
N LEU A 271 8.68 -11.66 -5.58
CA LEU A 271 8.91 -11.11 -4.24
C LEU A 271 8.67 -9.59 -4.20
N GLU A 272 9.05 -8.87 -5.25
CA GLU A 272 8.77 -7.43 -5.37
C GLU A 272 7.25 -7.20 -5.37
N GLN A 273 6.50 -7.96 -6.17
CA GLN A 273 5.03 -7.90 -6.23
C GLN A 273 4.41 -8.17 -4.85
N LEU A 274 4.90 -9.17 -4.10
CA LEU A 274 4.42 -9.45 -2.74
C LEU A 274 4.68 -8.28 -1.77
N MET A 275 5.87 -7.69 -1.81
CA MET A 275 6.22 -6.53 -0.96
C MET A 275 5.36 -5.31 -1.28
N ILE A 276 5.14 -5.02 -2.57
CA ILE A 276 4.26 -3.94 -3.00
C ILE A 276 2.82 -4.22 -2.60
N LEU A 277 2.34 -5.45 -2.78
CA LEU A 277 1.00 -5.87 -2.37
C LEU A 277 0.78 -5.62 -0.87
N ILE A 278 1.71 -6.06 -0.01
CA ILE A 278 1.64 -5.80 1.43
C ILE A 278 1.64 -4.28 1.70
N GLY A 279 2.52 -3.52 1.03
CA GLY A 279 2.61 -2.07 1.19
C GLY A 279 1.34 -1.31 0.84
N GLU A 280 0.71 -1.63 -0.30
CA GLU A 280 -0.52 -0.99 -0.76
C GLU A 280 -1.73 -1.45 0.04
N PHE A 281 -1.82 -2.75 0.38
CA PHE A 281 -2.92 -3.31 1.14
C PHE A 281 -3.02 -2.74 2.56
N TYR A 282 -1.91 -2.66 3.31
CA TYR A 282 -1.92 -2.09 4.66
C TYR A 282 -1.79 -0.55 4.69
N GLY A 283 -1.50 0.08 3.54
CA GLY A 283 -1.34 1.53 3.43
C GLY A 283 -2.62 2.33 3.68
N LYS A 284 -3.80 1.69 3.60
CA LYS A 284 -5.10 2.28 3.93
C LYS A 284 -5.85 1.33 4.88
N ASP A 285 -6.29 1.86 6.02
CA ASP A 285 -7.11 1.11 6.98
C ASP A 285 -8.51 1.73 7.05
N HIS A 286 -9.36 1.39 6.06
CA HIS A 286 -10.70 1.98 5.92
C HIS A 286 -11.61 1.69 7.13
N PHE A 287 -11.40 0.54 7.77
CA PHE A 287 -12.24 0.03 8.86
C PHE A 287 -11.57 0.14 10.24
N ASN A 288 -10.36 0.72 10.32
CA ASN A 288 -9.55 0.79 11.55
C ASN A 288 -9.38 -0.58 12.24
N LEU A 289 -9.11 -1.63 11.45
CA LEU A 289 -8.94 -2.99 11.94
C LEU A 289 -7.56 -3.24 12.54
N GLU A 290 -6.60 -2.35 12.28
CA GLU A 290 -5.22 -2.43 12.77
C GLU A 290 -4.50 -3.74 12.39
N LEU A 291 -4.88 -4.38 11.27
CA LEU A 291 -4.36 -5.69 10.83
C LEU A 291 -2.84 -5.70 10.61
N ALA A 292 -2.24 -4.54 10.32
CA ALA A 292 -0.79 -4.41 10.18
C ALA A 292 -0.02 -4.72 11.48
N LEU A 293 -0.67 -4.66 12.65
CA LEU A 293 -0.05 -5.01 13.94
C LEU A 293 0.41 -6.46 14.01
N GLU A 294 -0.17 -7.36 13.23
CA GLU A 294 0.25 -8.76 13.19
C GLU A 294 1.67 -8.94 12.62
N TYR A 295 2.20 -7.96 11.89
CA TYR A 295 3.58 -7.98 11.39
C TYR A 295 4.61 -7.53 12.43
N TRP A 296 4.16 -7.05 13.59
CA TRP A 296 5.04 -6.50 14.62
C TRP A 296 4.96 -7.33 15.90
N CYS A 297 6.11 -7.74 16.42
CA CYS A 297 6.22 -8.30 17.77
C CYS A 297 6.86 -7.26 18.70
N PRO A 298 6.20 -6.83 19.79
CA PRO A 298 6.82 -5.96 20.77
C PRO A 298 7.99 -6.67 21.45
N SER A 299 9.18 -6.07 21.37
CA SER A 299 10.37 -6.55 22.09
C SER A 299 10.34 -6.18 23.59
N GLU A 300 9.55 -5.16 23.95
CA GLU A 300 9.42 -4.61 25.30
C GLU A 300 7.93 -4.43 25.64
N PRO A 301 7.51 -4.76 26.88
CA PRO A 301 6.14 -4.49 27.31
C PRO A 301 5.93 -2.98 27.37
N ILE A 302 5.14 -2.46 26.44
CA ILE A 302 4.77 -1.04 26.44
C ILE A 302 3.78 -0.85 27.58
N HIS A 303 4.18 -0.12 28.63
CA HIS A 303 3.29 0.32 29.70
C HIS A 303 2.32 1.38 29.18
N HIS A 304 1.20 0.97 28.57
CA HIS A 304 0.09 1.86 28.31
C HIS A 304 -1.22 1.35 28.92
N ASN A 305 -1.70 2.12 29.91
CA ASN A 305 -3.06 2.12 30.40
C ASN A 305 -4.00 2.50 29.25
N SER A 306 -4.56 1.52 28.54
CA SER A 306 -5.77 1.76 27.75
C SER A 306 -6.73 0.59 27.94
N SER A 307 -7.75 0.84 28.76
CA SER A 307 -8.96 0.04 28.85
C SER A 307 -9.79 0.29 27.58
N ILE A 308 -9.41 -0.36 26.48
CA ILE A 308 -10.26 -0.46 25.29
C ILE A 308 -10.83 -1.87 25.28
N THR A 309 -12.01 -1.99 25.90
CA THR A 309 -12.96 -3.08 25.68
C THR A 309 -13.19 -3.26 24.18
N GLY A 310 -12.73 -4.40 23.63
CA GLY A 310 -13.04 -4.82 22.25
C GLY A 310 -11.84 -5.15 21.35
N SER A 311 -10.60 -4.87 21.75
CA SER A 311 -9.41 -5.32 21.00
C SER A 311 -9.06 -6.77 21.36
N PHE A 312 -8.75 -7.60 20.36
CA PHE A 312 -8.42 -9.03 20.49
C PHE A 312 -7.16 -9.32 21.35
N LEU A 313 -6.52 -8.27 21.89
CA LEU A 313 -5.28 -8.33 22.67
C LEU A 313 -5.42 -7.80 24.11
N GLY A 314 -6.60 -7.91 24.70
CA GLY A 314 -6.87 -7.53 26.10
C GLY A 314 -6.37 -8.50 27.17
N VAL A 315 -5.31 -9.30 26.95
CA VAL A 315 -4.73 -10.18 27.98
C VAL A 315 -3.21 -10.04 28.00
N ALA A 316 -2.72 -9.23 28.94
CA ALA A 316 -1.30 -9.15 29.26
C ALA A 316 -0.79 -10.54 29.74
N HIS A 317 0.34 -11.00 29.17
CA HIS A 317 1.16 -12.20 29.47
C HIS A 317 1.11 -13.38 28.49
N GLN A 318 0.51 -13.26 27.31
CA GLN A 318 0.63 -14.33 26.30
C GLN A 318 1.86 -14.10 25.40
N ARG A 319 2.67 -15.16 25.23
CA ARG A 319 3.70 -15.24 24.18
C ARG A 319 3.01 -14.89 22.85
N PRO A 320 3.63 -14.04 21.98
CA PRO A 320 3.01 -13.67 20.72
C PRO A 320 2.61 -14.92 19.93
N PRO A 321 1.43 -14.93 19.27
CA PRO A 321 0.99 -16.04 18.42
C PRO A 321 2.09 -16.44 17.42
N HIS A 322 2.17 -17.74 17.10
CA HIS A 322 3.19 -18.25 16.18
C HIS A 322 3.18 -17.48 14.84
N LYS A 323 2.00 -17.22 14.30
CA LYS A 323 1.77 -16.45 13.08
C LYS A 323 2.41 -15.06 13.15
N GLN A 324 2.14 -14.30 14.22
CA GLN A 324 2.74 -12.99 14.48
C GLN A 324 4.28 -13.04 14.51
N VAL A 325 4.85 -14.08 15.14
CA VAL A 325 6.31 -14.27 15.19
C VAL A 325 6.89 -14.51 13.79
N VAL A 326 6.23 -15.32 12.97
CA VAL A 326 6.67 -15.59 11.59
C VAL A 326 6.59 -14.33 10.73
N LEU A 327 5.50 -13.55 10.83
CA LEU A 327 5.34 -12.30 10.10
C LEU A 327 6.38 -11.26 10.52
N SER A 328 6.64 -11.09 11.82
CA SER A 328 7.68 -10.18 12.28
C SER A 328 9.08 -10.61 11.84
N LYS A 329 9.34 -11.92 11.83
CA LYS A 329 10.59 -12.46 11.29
C LYS A 329 10.70 -12.20 9.79
N PHE A 330 9.63 -12.35 9.02
CA PHE A 330 9.59 -12.02 7.60
C PHE A 330 10.00 -10.57 7.35
N VAL A 331 9.41 -9.60 8.06
CA VAL A 331 9.75 -8.18 7.90
C VAL A 331 11.26 -7.95 8.12
N ARG A 332 11.83 -8.51 9.19
CA ARG A 332 13.26 -8.35 9.51
C ARG A 332 14.16 -9.03 8.48
N GLN A 333 13.88 -10.29 8.14
CA GLN A 333 14.69 -11.08 7.22
C GLN A 333 14.69 -10.50 5.80
N MET A 334 13.59 -9.88 5.37
CA MET A 334 13.55 -9.23 4.07
C MET A 334 14.46 -7.99 4.00
N GLY A 335 14.70 -7.31 5.13
CA GLY A 335 15.63 -6.19 5.23
C GLY A 335 17.11 -6.58 5.38
N ASP A 336 17.40 -7.82 5.76
CA ASP A 336 18.77 -8.32 5.90
C ASP A 336 19.44 -8.48 4.52
N LEU A 337 20.68 -7.97 4.38
CA LEU A 337 21.47 -8.03 3.15
C LEU A 337 20.66 -7.67 1.89
N LEU A 338 19.85 -6.62 1.98
CA LEU A 338 18.86 -6.23 0.98
C LEU A 338 19.51 -5.87 -0.38
N PRO A 339 19.17 -6.58 -1.47
CA PRO A 339 19.60 -6.20 -2.82
C PRO A 339 19.03 -4.85 -3.25
N SER A 340 19.74 -4.13 -4.11
CA SER A 340 19.31 -2.81 -4.59
C SER A 340 18.00 -2.83 -5.38
N THR A 341 17.66 -3.95 -6.03
CA THR A 341 16.37 -4.14 -6.72
C THR A 341 15.19 -4.20 -5.75
N LEU A 342 15.39 -4.74 -4.56
CA LEU A 342 14.36 -4.86 -3.52
C LEU A 342 14.28 -3.63 -2.60
N TYR A 343 15.20 -2.66 -2.72
CA TYR A 343 15.23 -1.48 -1.85
C TYR A 343 13.90 -0.72 -1.83
N ILE A 344 13.39 -0.32 -3.00
CA ILE A 344 12.14 0.43 -3.11
C ILE A 344 10.92 -0.43 -2.71
N PRO A 345 10.76 -1.68 -3.20
CA PRO A 345 9.68 -2.55 -2.73
C PRO A 345 9.64 -2.74 -1.21
N TYR A 346 10.80 -2.94 -0.58
CA TYR A 346 10.88 -3.10 0.86
C TYR A 346 10.49 -1.82 1.62
N LEU A 347 10.92 -0.64 1.16
CA LEU A 347 10.50 0.64 1.76
C LEU A 347 8.99 0.89 1.62
N LYS A 348 8.41 0.55 0.47
CA LYS A 348 6.95 0.64 0.25
C LYS A 348 6.18 -0.34 1.15
N MET A 349 6.69 -1.55 1.33
CA MET A 349 6.15 -2.52 2.28
C MET A 349 6.15 -1.96 3.70
N LEU A 350 7.31 -1.44 4.16
CA LEU A 350 7.42 -0.83 5.49
C LEU A 350 6.49 0.39 5.65
N LYS A 351 6.29 1.18 4.60
CA LYS A 351 5.39 2.34 4.62
C LYS A 351 3.95 1.90 4.89
N GLY A 352 3.48 0.85 4.21
CA GLY A 352 2.16 0.26 4.47
C GLY A 352 2.05 -0.30 5.89
N LEU A 353 3.07 -1.04 6.33
CA LEU A 353 3.11 -1.62 7.68
C LEU A 353 3.33 -0.60 8.81
N ALA A 354 3.67 0.65 8.50
CA ALA A 354 3.80 1.75 9.46
C ALA A 354 2.51 2.57 9.63
N ASN A 355 1.39 2.10 9.07
CA ASN A 355 0.10 2.76 9.20
C ASN A 355 -0.50 2.51 10.59
N GLY A 356 -0.71 3.58 11.37
CA GLY A 356 -1.22 3.54 12.73
C GLY A 356 -0.17 3.85 13.80
N PRO A 357 -0.57 4.32 15.01
CA PRO A 357 0.36 4.81 16.03
C PRO A 357 1.38 3.75 16.50
N GLN A 358 0.93 2.54 16.82
CA GLN A 358 1.79 1.46 17.31
C GLN A 358 2.69 0.91 16.19
N CYS A 359 2.11 0.63 15.02
CA CYS A 359 2.84 0.23 13.80
C CYS A 359 4.00 1.19 13.47
N ALA A 360 3.74 2.51 13.50
CA ALA A 360 4.76 3.52 13.26
C ALA A 360 5.89 3.49 14.31
N GLN A 361 5.56 3.27 15.58
CA GLN A 361 6.57 3.13 16.65
C GLN A 361 7.44 1.89 16.46
N TYR A 362 6.84 0.74 16.10
CA TYR A 362 7.60 -0.48 15.81
C TYR A 362 8.48 -0.35 14.58
N CYS A 363 7.96 0.25 13.50
CA CYS A 363 8.74 0.52 12.30
C CYS A 363 9.90 1.49 12.58
N SER A 364 9.67 2.56 13.34
CA SER A 364 10.74 3.48 13.77
C SER A 364 11.83 2.75 14.59
N SER A 365 11.42 1.87 15.50
CA SER A 365 12.34 1.06 16.30
C SER A 365 13.17 0.10 15.44
N LEU A 366 12.57 -0.52 14.43
CA LEU A 366 13.28 -1.36 13.45
C LEU A 366 14.38 -0.55 12.74
N LEU A 367 14.06 0.63 12.20
CA LEU A 367 15.02 1.50 11.51
C LEU A 367 16.14 2.01 12.43
N LYS A 368 15.84 2.19 13.72
CA LYS A 368 16.83 2.55 14.74
C LYS A 368 17.79 1.39 15.01
N VAL A 369 17.29 0.18 15.23
CA VAL A 369 18.12 -1.02 15.49
C VAL A 369 19.02 -1.32 14.30
N ASN A 370 18.51 -1.22 13.07
CA ASN A 370 19.28 -1.43 11.84
C ASN A 370 20.48 -0.48 11.69
N GLY A 371 20.43 0.69 12.33
CA GLY A 371 21.51 1.69 12.32
C GLY A 371 22.57 1.47 13.41
N THR A 372 22.30 0.64 14.41
CA THR A 372 23.27 0.36 15.47
C THR A 372 24.35 -0.60 14.97
N PRO A 373 25.65 -0.27 15.13
CA PRO A 373 26.71 -1.20 14.75
C PRO A 373 26.66 -2.42 15.68
N HIS A 374 26.25 -3.57 15.16
CA HIS A 374 26.33 -4.82 15.90
C HIS A 374 27.81 -5.15 16.17
N MET A 375 28.21 -5.13 17.43
CA MET A 375 29.59 -5.34 17.89
C MET A 375 30.11 -6.78 17.65
N GLU A 376 29.26 -7.71 17.19
CA GLU A 376 29.59 -9.13 17.09
C GLU A 376 30.15 -9.58 15.73
N ASN A 377 30.05 -8.79 14.66
CA ASN A 377 30.55 -9.20 13.33
C ASN A 377 31.39 -8.11 12.67
N ILE A 378 32.67 -8.06 13.04
CA ILE A 378 33.73 -7.17 12.50
C ILE A 378 33.98 -7.36 10.98
N GLN A 379 33.25 -8.25 10.30
CA GLN A 379 33.40 -8.54 8.87
C GLN A 379 32.21 -8.08 8.00
N SER A 380 31.11 -7.55 8.56
CA SER A 380 30.07 -6.92 7.74
C SER A 380 30.40 -5.45 7.48
N VAL A 381 31.08 -5.20 6.37
CA VAL A 381 31.37 -3.85 5.87
C VAL A 381 30.05 -3.19 5.43
N GLY A 382 29.43 -2.42 6.33
CA GLY A 382 28.31 -1.52 6.04
C GLY A 382 27.16 -1.60 7.05
N SER A 383 26.77 -0.45 7.59
CA SER A 383 25.46 -0.27 8.25
C SER A 383 24.33 -0.59 7.26
N SER A 384 23.21 -1.14 7.74
CA SER A 384 22.07 -1.43 6.86
C SER A 384 21.62 -0.18 6.10
N PRO A 385 21.43 -0.26 4.76
CA PRO A 385 20.98 0.89 3.95
C PRO A 385 19.55 1.33 4.31
N VAL A 386 18.81 0.50 5.05
CA VAL A 386 17.47 0.81 5.55
C VAL A 386 17.55 1.06 7.06
N SER A 387 18.08 2.24 7.41
CA SER A 387 18.25 2.72 8.78
C SER A 387 18.14 4.24 8.86
N TRP A 388 17.81 4.76 10.04
CA TRP A 388 17.77 6.22 10.24
C TRP A 388 19.14 6.86 10.03
N GLU A 389 20.20 6.24 10.55
CA GLU A 389 21.57 6.73 10.43
C GLU A 389 22.00 6.86 8.97
N HIS A 390 21.80 5.82 8.16
CA HIS A 390 22.15 5.86 6.74
C HIS A 390 21.36 6.94 5.98
N PHE A 391 20.06 7.06 6.24
CA PHE A 391 19.19 7.99 5.54
C PHE A 391 19.55 9.45 5.83
N PHE A 392 19.62 9.83 7.11
CA PHE A 392 19.93 11.22 7.47
C PHE A 392 21.36 11.60 7.11
N HIS A 393 22.32 10.68 7.24
CA HIS A 393 23.67 10.91 6.72
C HIS A 393 23.69 11.13 5.21
N SER A 394 22.93 10.34 4.45
CA SER A 394 22.83 10.51 2.99
C SER A 394 22.21 11.86 2.63
N LEU A 395 21.15 12.30 3.31
CA LEU A 395 20.56 13.63 3.08
C LEU A 395 21.57 14.76 3.36
N MET A 396 22.35 14.67 4.44
CA MET A 396 23.41 15.63 4.74
C MET A 396 24.47 15.67 3.63
N LEU A 397 24.92 14.52 3.14
CA LEU A 397 25.87 14.43 2.04
C LEU A 397 25.31 15.03 0.74
N TYR A 398 24.05 14.77 0.40
CA TYR A 398 23.41 15.40 -0.76
C TYR A 398 23.34 16.92 -0.59
N HIS A 399 22.97 17.42 0.60
CA HIS A 399 22.92 18.84 0.88
C HIS A 399 24.29 19.51 0.74
N GLU A 400 25.35 18.90 1.30
CA GLU A 400 26.70 19.43 1.20
C GLU A 400 27.22 19.47 -0.24
N ASN A 401 27.01 18.39 -1.00
CA ASN A 401 27.51 18.28 -2.37
C ASN A 401 26.77 19.23 -3.31
N LEU A 402 25.43 19.25 -3.25
CA LEU A 402 24.62 20.10 -4.13
C LEU A 402 24.80 21.59 -3.83
N ARG A 403 25.14 21.97 -2.60
CA ARG A 403 25.42 23.36 -2.24
C ARG A 403 26.77 23.85 -2.77
N ARG A 404 27.78 22.98 -2.81
CA ARG A 404 29.11 23.31 -3.39
C ARG A 404 29.03 23.52 -4.90
N ASP A 405 28.01 23.00 -5.56
CA ASP A 405 27.78 23.12 -7.00
C ASP A 405 27.03 24.39 -7.42
N LEU A 406 26.60 25.26 -6.49
CA LEU A 406 26.12 26.59 -6.86
C LEU A 406 27.31 27.43 -7.36
N PRO A 407 27.21 28.11 -8.53
CA PRO A 407 28.32 28.86 -9.09
C PRO A 407 28.72 29.99 -8.14
N SER A 408 29.84 29.81 -7.44
CA SER A 408 30.55 30.92 -6.81
C SER A 408 31.03 31.84 -7.93
N ALA A 409 30.78 33.14 -7.80
CA ALA A 409 31.11 34.14 -8.82
C ALA A 409 32.63 34.26 -9.10
N ASP A 410 33.48 33.63 -8.29
CA ASP A 410 34.93 33.68 -8.39
C ASP A 410 35.53 32.27 -8.45
N THR A 411 35.58 31.64 -9.63
CA THR A 411 36.67 30.71 -10.03
C THR A 411 36.51 30.24 -11.47
N SER A 412 36.97 31.06 -12.41
CA SER A 412 37.45 30.56 -13.69
C SER A 412 38.74 29.77 -13.45
N GLN A 413 38.81 28.55 -13.98
CA GLN A 413 39.95 27.61 -13.95
C GLN A 413 39.94 26.70 -12.72
N TYR A 414 39.42 25.48 -12.87
CA TYR A 414 40.15 24.21 -12.76
C TYR A 414 39.19 23.02 -12.92
N ARG A 415 39.35 22.32 -14.05
CA ARG A 415 39.00 20.91 -14.35
C ARG A 415 37.56 20.43 -14.07
N HIS A 416 36.89 20.05 -15.15
CA HIS A 416 35.74 19.13 -15.18
C HIS A 416 35.80 18.05 -14.08
N LEU A 417 35.09 18.28 -12.97
CA LEU A 417 34.43 17.20 -12.25
C LEU A 417 33.04 17.06 -12.87
N SER A 418 32.73 15.88 -13.38
CA SER A 418 31.43 15.56 -13.94
C SER A 418 30.33 15.90 -12.93
N LEU A 419 29.32 16.67 -13.37
CA LEU A 419 28.07 16.94 -12.67
C LEU A 419 27.51 15.63 -12.07
N ARG A 420 27.70 15.36 -10.77
CA ARG A 420 27.02 14.24 -10.10
C ARG A 420 25.67 14.73 -9.57
N GLY A 421 24.74 14.99 -10.49
CA GLY A 421 23.34 15.12 -10.14
C GLY A 421 22.81 13.81 -9.54
N ILE A 422 21.73 13.90 -8.74
CA ILE A 422 21.03 12.74 -8.20
C ILE A 422 20.57 11.86 -9.37
N THR A 423 20.99 10.60 -9.41
CA THR A 423 20.53 9.65 -10.43
C THR A 423 19.06 9.30 -10.23
N GLN A 424 18.36 8.85 -11.28
CA GLN A 424 16.94 8.48 -11.15
C GLN A 424 16.70 7.41 -10.07
N ARG A 425 17.60 6.42 -9.94
CA ARG A 425 17.48 5.37 -8.91
C ARG A 425 17.65 5.91 -7.50
N GLU A 426 18.60 6.82 -7.30
CA GLU A 426 18.77 7.51 -6.01
C GLU A 426 17.56 8.39 -5.69
N LEU A 427 17.04 9.11 -6.68
CA LEU A 427 15.84 9.94 -6.55
C LEU A 427 14.63 9.10 -6.10
N ASP A 428 14.37 7.98 -6.77
CA ASP A 428 13.26 7.07 -6.44
C ASP A 428 13.44 6.47 -5.02
N GLY A 429 14.67 6.13 -4.65
CA GLY A 429 15.00 5.64 -3.30
C GLY A 429 14.81 6.70 -2.21
N LEU A 430 15.27 7.94 -2.44
CA LEU A 430 15.08 9.07 -1.54
C LEU A 430 13.60 9.38 -1.35
N ILE A 431 12.81 9.40 -2.43
CA ILE A 431 11.36 9.60 -2.38
C ILE A 431 10.70 8.50 -1.55
N ALA A 432 11.01 7.22 -1.81
CA ALA A 432 10.43 6.12 -1.06
C ALA A 432 10.74 6.21 0.45
N PHE A 433 11.96 6.58 0.82
CA PHE A 433 12.36 6.73 2.22
C PHE A 433 11.72 7.97 2.87
N LEU A 434 11.61 9.09 2.15
CA LEU A 434 10.90 10.29 2.63
C LEU A 434 9.41 9.98 2.88
N GLN A 435 8.77 9.20 2.01
CA GLN A 435 7.38 8.78 2.20
C GLN A 435 7.22 7.85 3.41
N LEU A 436 8.15 6.92 3.63
CA LEU A 436 8.20 6.09 4.84
C LEU A 436 8.37 6.96 6.09
N THR A 437 9.33 7.88 6.07
CA THR A 437 9.60 8.82 7.18
C THR A 437 8.35 9.63 7.49
N SER A 438 7.74 10.25 6.47
CA SER A 438 6.50 11.03 6.59
C SER A 438 5.37 10.22 7.20
N THR A 439 5.23 8.94 6.84
CA THR A 439 4.20 8.06 7.41
C THR A 439 4.46 7.76 8.88
N ILE A 440 5.70 7.42 9.24
CA ILE A 440 6.10 7.14 10.62
C ILE A 440 5.88 8.38 11.50
N VAL A 441 6.36 9.54 11.07
CA VAL A 441 6.28 10.78 11.87
C VAL A 441 4.86 11.37 11.91
N LYS A 442 4.02 11.07 10.92
CA LYS A 442 2.59 11.41 10.95
C LYS A 442 1.88 10.72 12.12
N TRP A 443 2.20 9.45 12.36
CA TRP A 443 1.52 8.60 13.34
C TRP A 443 2.20 8.54 14.72
N SER A 444 3.52 8.70 14.79
CA SER A 444 4.31 8.57 16.02
C SER A 444 4.93 9.90 16.44
N GLU A 445 4.35 10.53 17.46
CA GLU A 445 4.93 11.73 18.08
C GLU A 445 6.30 11.47 18.70
N ASN A 446 6.48 10.33 19.37
CA ASN A 446 7.77 9.94 19.92
C ASN A 446 8.86 9.88 18.84
N ALA A 447 8.53 9.35 17.65
CA ALA A 447 9.46 9.34 16.53
C ALA A 447 9.74 10.77 16.02
N ARG A 448 8.73 11.65 15.91
CA ARG A 448 8.94 13.06 15.54
C ARG A 448 9.97 13.74 16.42
N LEU A 449 9.75 13.71 17.74
CA LEU A 449 10.60 14.38 18.71
C LEU A 449 12.00 13.80 18.71
N THR A 450 12.13 12.46 18.81
CA THR A 450 13.43 11.78 18.84
C THR A 450 14.28 12.08 17.60
N LEU A 451 13.68 12.11 16.41
CA LEU A 451 14.39 12.36 15.16
C LEU A 451 14.82 13.84 15.05
N CYS A 452 13.96 14.78 15.45
CA CYS A 452 14.27 16.22 15.38
C CYS A 452 15.29 16.66 16.44
N GLU A 453 15.27 16.05 17.63
CA GLU A 453 16.19 16.34 18.73
C GLU A 453 17.56 15.66 18.54
N HIS A 454 17.72 14.82 17.51
CA HIS A 454 19.00 14.15 17.26
C HIS A 454 20.11 15.18 16.97
N PRO A 455 21.20 15.21 17.76
CA PRO A 455 22.17 16.31 17.76
C PRO A 455 22.94 16.45 16.45
N GLN A 456 23.06 15.38 15.67
CA GLN A 456 23.85 15.36 14.43
C GLN A 456 23.01 15.51 13.16
N TRP A 457 21.77 15.05 13.15
CA TRP A 457 21.02 14.92 11.90
C TRP A 457 20.37 16.24 11.48
N THR A 458 19.94 17.06 12.44
CA THR A 458 19.31 18.37 12.21
C THR A 458 18.32 18.37 11.03
N PRO A 459 17.35 17.43 11.00
CA PRO A 459 16.63 17.06 9.78
C PRO A 459 15.89 18.25 9.13
N ILE A 460 15.34 19.14 9.95
CA ILE A 460 14.65 20.35 9.49
C ILE A 460 15.58 21.25 8.65
N ILE A 461 16.78 21.52 9.16
CA ILE A 461 17.76 22.41 8.52
C ILE A 461 18.24 21.78 7.21
N VAL A 462 18.54 20.49 7.21
CA VAL A 462 19.03 19.76 6.03
C VAL A 462 17.95 19.72 4.95
N MET A 463 16.69 19.41 5.30
CA MET A 463 15.58 19.36 4.34
C MET A 463 15.28 20.74 3.76
N LEU A 464 15.25 21.80 4.58
CA LEU A 464 15.07 23.17 4.10
C LEU A 464 16.25 23.64 3.22
N GLY A 465 17.48 23.24 3.56
CA GLY A 465 18.67 23.51 2.73
C GLY A 465 18.59 22.83 1.36
N LEU A 466 18.14 21.58 1.31
CA LEU A 466 17.89 20.86 0.06
C LEU A 466 16.81 21.53 -0.82
N LEU A 467 15.80 22.16 -0.22
CA LEU A 467 14.78 22.90 -0.99
C LEU A 467 15.35 24.12 -1.72
N GLN A 468 16.45 24.70 -1.22
CA GLN A 468 17.19 25.78 -1.89
C GLN A 468 18.12 25.27 -3.00
N CYS A 469 18.42 23.97 -3.04
CA CYS A 469 19.21 23.37 -4.11
C CYS A 469 18.38 23.15 -5.39
N SER A 470 19.08 23.01 -6.53
CA SER A 470 18.50 22.68 -7.82
C SER A 470 18.15 21.18 -7.92
N ILE A 471 17.13 20.75 -7.18
CA ILE A 471 16.61 19.38 -7.18
C ILE A 471 15.24 19.29 -7.87
N PRO A 472 14.82 18.10 -8.36
CA PRO A 472 13.53 17.92 -9.03
C PRO A 472 12.33 18.34 -8.16
N PRO A 473 11.27 18.96 -8.72
CA PRO A 473 10.10 19.41 -7.97
C PRO A 473 9.41 18.31 -7.15
N ILE A 474 9.41 17.07 -7.66
CA ILE A 474 8.84 15.93 -6.95
C ILE A 474 9.59 15.68 -5.64
N LEU A 475 10.93 15.73 -5.63
CA LEU A 475 11.71 15.58 -4.39
C LEU A 475 11.44 16.74 -3.43
N LYS A 476 11.33 17.97 -3.93
CA LYS A 476 10.96 19.12 -3.11
C LYS A 476 9.58 18.95 -2.46
N SER A 477 8.61 18.42 -3.21
CA SER A 477 7.27 18.16 -2.69
C SER A 477 7.28 17.14 -1.55
N GLU A 478 8.07 16.06 -1.67
CA GLU A 478 8.20 15.05 -0.62
C GLU A 478 8.95 15.56 0.61
N LEU A 479 9.96 16.42 0.43
CA LEU A 479 10.63 17.11 1.54
C LEU A 479 9.65 18.00 2.31
N LEU A 480 8.80 18.77 1.61
CA LEU A 480 7.78 19.61 2.24
C LEU A 480 6.70 18.78 2.97
N ASN A 481 6.25 17.66 2.40
CA ASN A 481 5.31 16.75 3.07
C ASN A 481 5.92 16.14 4.34
N CYS A 482 7.20 15.77 4.29
CA CYS A 482 7.93 15.28 5.45
C CYS A 482 8.06 16.35 6.55
N LEU A 483 8.43 17.58 6.16
CA LEU A 483 8.45 18.74 7.06
C LEU A 483 7.07 19.04 7.67
N ALA A 484 5.99 18.93 6.88
CA ALA A 484 4.62 19.09 7.36
C ALA A 484 4.29 18.03 8.43
N ALA A 485 4.66 16.77 8.18
CA ALA A 485 4.46 15.69 9.14
C ALA A 485 5.25 15.92 10.45
N PHE A 486 6.48 16.44 10.39
CA PHE A 486 7.23 16.88 11.57
C PHE A 486 6.58 18.07 12.29
N GLY A 487 6.05 19.03 11.53
CA GLY A 487 5.38 20.23 12.02
C GLY A 487 4.07 19.99 12.77
N LYS A 488 3.60 18.75 12.90
CA LYS A 488 2.43 18.40 13.73
C LYS A 488 2.66 18.56 15.23
N SER A 489 3.91 18.52 15.71
CA SER A 489 4.23 18.80 17.10
C SER A 489 4.46 20.31 17.29
N PRO A 490 3.79 21.00 18.24
CA PRO A 490 3.85 22.45 18.39
C PRO A 490 5.27 23.03 18.59
N GLU A 491 6.14 22.31 19.29
CA GLU A 491 7.53 22.70 19.54
C GLU A 491 8.33 22.72 18.24
N ILE A 492 8.16 21.68 17.42
CA ILE A 492 8.79 21.56 16.11
C ILE A 492 8.22 22.62 15.17
N ALA A 493 6.90 22.81 15.14
CA ALA A 493 6.23 23.82 14.31
C ALA A 493 6.78 25.23 14.54
N SER A 494 6.98 25.60 15.81
CA SER A 494 7.49 26.91 16.20
C SER A 494 8.92 27.15 15.68
N SER A 495 9.78 26.14 15.76
CA SER A 495 11.15 26.17 15.21
C SER A 495 11.15 26.17 13.67
N LEU A 496 10.24 25.41 13.07
CA LEU A 496 10.08 25.30 11.63
C LEU A 496 9.64 26.62 11.00
N TRP A 497 8.73 27.36 11.63
CA TRP A 497 8.36 28.72 11.20
C TRP A 497 9.56 29.67 11.15
N GLN A 498 10.39 29.69 12.20
CA GLN A 498 11.58 30.54 12.24
C GLN A 498 12.58 30.13 11.14
N SER A 499 12.73 28.83 10.91
CA SER A 499 13.61 28.29 9.88
C SER A 499 13.09 28.60 8.47
N LEU A 500 11.78 28.55 8.22
CA LEU A 500 11.16 28.96 6.97
C LEU A 500 11.37 30.46 6.69
N GLU A 501 11.20 31.29 7.71
CA GLU A 501 11.45 32.73 7.60
C GLU A 501 12.93 33.02 7.33
N TYR A 502 13.86 32.29 7.96
CA TYR A 502 15.29 32.46 7.70
C TYR A 502 15.69 32.00 6.29
N THR A 503 15.13 30.88 5.82
CA THR A 503 15.48 30.30 4.52
C THR A 503 14.84 31.01 3.33
N GLN A 504 13.83 31.86 3.55
CA GLN A 504 13.17 32.64 2.49
C GLN A 504 12.70 31.77 1.31
N ILE A 505 12.27 30.53 1.58
CA ILE A 505 11.70 29.61 0.56
C ILE A 505 10.50 30.27 -0.12
N LEU A 506 9.63 30.85 0.70
CA LEU A 506 8.78 31.96 0.26
C LEU A 506 9.54 33.24 0.56
N GLN A 507 9.68 34.10 -0.45
CA GLN A 507 10.29 35.40 -0.28
C GLN A 507 9.36 36.33 0.50
N THR A 508 9.62 36.50 1.79
CA THR A 508 8.84 37.37 2.68
C THR A 508 9.46 38.75 2.83
N VAL A 509 10.76 38.88 2.50
CA VAL A 509 11.50 40.14 2.53
C VAL A 509 11.83 40.58 1.10
N GLN A 510 11.38 41.78 0.74
CA GLN A 510 11.68 42.39 -0.54
C GLN A 510 13.10 42.93 -0.54
N VAL A 511 13.95 42.43 -1.45
CA VAL A 511 15.31 42.96 -1.63
C VAL A 511 15.25 44.17 -2.56
N PRO A 512 15.76 45.35 -2.15
CA PRO A 512 15.75 46.55 -2.99
C PRO A 512 16.45 46.30 -4.34
N GLY A 513 15.72 46.52 -5.44
CA GLY A 513 16.23 46.34 -6.81
C GLY A 513 15.94 44.97 -7.44
N GLN A 514 15.36 44.03 -6.71
CA GLN A 514 14.92 42.75 -7.26
C GLN A 514 13.62 42.93 -8.05
N ARG A 515 13.66 42.64 -9.37
CA ARG A 515 12.51 42.79 -10.28
C ARG A 515 11.73 41.49 -10.52
N GLN A 516 12.33 40.35 -10.20
CA GLN A 516 11.73 39.02 -10.41
C GLN A 516 11.50 38.34 -9.07
N ALA A 517 10.33 37.72 -8.93
CA ALA A 517 10.05 36.81 -7.83
C ALA A 517 11.15 35.74 -7.75
N THR A 518 11.41 35.21 -6.57
CA THR A 518 12.31 34.07 -6.35
C THR A 518 11.66 33.06 -5.41
N GLY A 519 12.22 31.86 -5.34
CA GLY A 519 11.70 30.79 -4.50
C GLY A 519 10.46 30.14 -5.09
N ILE A 520 9.54 29.70 -4.22
CA ILE A 520 8.43 28.82 -4.60
C ILE A 520 7.46 29.44 -5.62
N GLU A 521 7.34 30.77 -5.65
CA GLU A 521 6.49 31.46 -6.63
C GLU A 521 7.00 31.30 -8.07
N VAL A 522 8.33 31.29 -8.26
CA VAL A 522 8.92 31.03 -9.58
C VAL A 522 8.72 29.58 -9.96
N GLU A 523 8.90 28.65 -9.02
CA GLU A 523 8.70 27.22 -9.29
C GLU A 523 7.25 26.94 -9.71
N LEU A 524 6.27 27.55 -9.05
CA LEU A 524 4.87 27.49 -9.41
C LEU A 524 4.60 28.02 -10.84
N ASN A 525 5.11 29.22 -11.15
CA ASN A 525 4.77 29.91 -12.39
C ASN A 525 5.58 29.43 -13.61
N GLU A 526 6.83 29.01 -13.41
CA GLU A 526 7.74 28.64 -14.51
C GLU A 526 7.94 27.14 -14.67
N ILE A 527 7.83 26.35 -13.60
CA ILE A 527 8.08 24.90 -13.64
C ILE A 527 6.75 24.13 -13.63
N GLU A 528 5.98 24.24 -12.56
CA GLU A 528 4.72 23.50 -12.38
C GLU A 528 3.68 23.86 -13.45
N SER A 529 3.53 25.14 -13.75
CA SER A 529 2.56 25.60 -14.76
C SER A 529 2.89 25.15 -16.18
N ARG A 530 4.16 24.85 -16.51
CA ARG A 530 4.52 24.26 -17.81
C ARG A 530 4.20 22.77 -17.87
N CYS A 531 4.28 22.09 -16.74
CA CYS A 531 3.96 20.67 -16.62
C CYS A 531 2.46 20.40 -16.45
N GLU A 532 1.68 21.43 -16.10
CA GLU A 532 0.25 21.34 -15.76
C GLU A 532 -0.02 20.41 -14.56
N GLU A 533 0.97 20.30 -13.66
CA GLU A 533 0.97 19.50 -12.44
C GLU A 533 1.58 20.34 -11.32
N TYR A 534 0.98 20.33 -10.13
CA TYR A 534 1.28 21.26 -9.02
C TYR A 534 1.64 20.57 -7.68
N PRO A 535 2.49 19.53 -7.65
CA PRO A 535 2.82 18.78 -6.43
C PRO A 535 3.57 19.60 -5.38
N LEU A 536 4.47 20.49 -5.77
CA LEU A 536 5.25 21.34 -4.87
C LEU A 536 4.36 22.39 -4.20
N THR A 537 3.52 23.08 -4.99
CA THR A 537 2.57 24.07 -4.44
C THR A 537 1.60 23.42 -3.47
N ARG A 538 1.10 22.22 -3.77
CA ARG A 538 0.25 21.43 -2.86
C ARG A 538 0.94 21.08 -1.55
N ALA A 539 2.17 20.56 -1.63
CA ALA A 539 2.94 20.21 -0.45
C ALA A 539 3.26 21.44 0.42
N PHE A 540 3.52 22.60 -0.20
CA PHE A 540 3.70 23.85 0.54
C PHE A 540 2.41 24.31 1.22
N CYS A 541 1.27 24.27 0.53
CA CYS A 541 -0.02 24.58 1.15
C CYS A 541 -0.31 23.65 2.34
N HIS A 542 -0.02 22.36 2.19
CA HIS A 542 -0.16 21.38 3.27
C HIS A 542 0.75 21.68 4.46
N LEU A 543 2.01 22.05 4.22
CA LEU A 543 2.94 22.50 5.25
C LEU A 543 2.40 23.74 6.00
N ILE A 544 1.95 24.76 5.27
CA ILE A 544 1.43 25.99 5.88
C ILE A 544 0.16 25.71 6.70
N SER A 545 -0.79 24.91 6.18
CA SER A 545 -1.99 24.52 6.94
C SER A 545 -1.61 23.81 8.24
N THR A 546 -0.74 22.81 8.15
CA THR A 546 -0.31 22.01 9.31
C THR A 546 0.38 22.87 10.37
N LEU A 547 1.23 23.80 9.93
CA LEU A 547 1.95 24.70 10.81
C LEU A 547 1.03 25.70 11.51
N VAL A 548 0.07 26.28 10.79
CA VAL A 548 -0.92 27.21 11.37
C VAL A 548 -1.81 26.49 12.39
N GLU A 549 -2.23 25.26 12.09
CA GLU A 549 -3.04 24.43 13.00
C GLU A 549 -2.27 24.00 14.26
N SER A 550 -0.97 23.76 14.14
CA SER A 550 -0.15 23.20 15.24
C SER A 550 0.41 24.28 16.18
N SER A 551 1.07 25.31 15.64
CA SER A 551 1.59 26.44 16.42
C SER A 551 2.02 27.58 15.50
N PHE A 552 1.63 28.82 15.82
CA PHE A 552 2.05 30.02 15.08
C PHE A 552 2.76 31.04 16.00
N PRO A 553 4.03 31.41 15.71
CA PRO A 553 4.75 32.41 16.50
C PRO A 553 4.26 33.83 16.18
N THR A 554 3.77 34.55 17.20
CA THR A 554 3.19 35.90 17.05
C THR A 554 4.16 36.95 16.50
N ASN A 555 5.47 36.75 16.73
CA ASN A 555 6.54 37.65 16.28
C ASN A 555 7.27 37.12 15.03
N LEU A 556 6.64 36.25 14.23
CA LEU A 556 7.24 35.71 13.01
C LEU A 556 7.71 36.83 12.07
N GLY A 557 8.97 36.83 11.68
CA GLY A 557 9.57 37.85 10.81
C GLY A 557 10.00 39.14 11.51
N ALA A 558 9.78 39.26 12.83
CA ALA A 558 10.23 40.41 13.61
C ALA A 558 11.74 40.65 13.44
N GLY A 559 12.10 41.89 13.12
CA GLY A 559 13.48 42.30 12.84
C GLY A 559 13.86 42.29 11.35
N LEU A 560 13.15 41.53 10.51
CA LEU A 560 13.34 41.51 9.05
C LEU A 560 12.21 42.23 8.29
N ARG A 561 10.97 42.08 8.77
CA ARG A 561 9.74 42.65 8.20
C ARG A 561 8.71 42.90 9.31
N PRO A 562 7.57 43.56 9.01
CA PRO A 562 6.45 43.60 9.95
C PRO A 562 6.04 42.18 10.38
N PRO A 563 5.92 41.92 11.69
CA PRO A 563 5.66 40.58 12.18
C PRO A 563 4.27 40.09 11.75
N GLY A 564 4.14 38.78 11.55
CA GLY A 564 2.86 38.12 11.28
C GLY A 564 2.84 37.26 10.02
N PHE A 565 1.64 36.78 9.69
CA PHE A 565 1.40 35.78 8.62
C PHE A 565 1.16 36.39 7.23
N GLU A 566 1.06 37.73 7.13
CA GLU A 566 0.60 38.44 5.94
C GLU A 566 1.29 38.01 4.61
N PRO A 567 2.62 37.83 4.51
CA PRO A 567 3.24 37.44 3.24
C PRO A 567 2.82 36.04 2.74
N TYR A 568 2.59 35.11 3.66
CA TYR A 568 2.11 33.76 3.33
C TYR A 568 0.65 33.82 2.86
N LEU A 569 -0.18 34.62 3.53
CA LEU A 569 -1.57 34.84 3.10
C LEU A 569 -1.65 35.48 1.72
N GLN A 570 -0.80 36.48 1.45
CA GLN A 570 -0.72 37.13 0.13
C GLN A 570 -0.33 36.13 -0.96
N PHE A 571 0.70 35.32 -0.73
CA PHE A 571 1.09 34.26 -1.67
C PHE A 571 -0.06 33.26 -1.94
N LEU A 572 -0.69 32.75 -0.88
CA LEU A 572 -1.80 31.81 -1.01
C LEU A 572 -2.98 32.43 -1.78
N ARG A 573 -3.35 33.67 -1.45
CA ARG A 573 -4.44 34.38 -2.13
C ARG A 573 -4.09 34.69 -3.58
N ASP A 574 -3.00 35.41 -3.81
CA ASP A 574 -2.71 36.09 -5.08
C ASP A 574 -2.02 35.17 -6.09
N SER A 575 -1.15 34.27 -5.64
CA SER A 575 -0.36 33.41 -6.53
C SER A 575 -0.95 32.00 -6.65
N VAL A 576 -1.59 31.48 -5.61
CA VAL A 576 -2.18 30.12 -5.62
C VAL A 576 -3.67 30.14 -5.98
N PHE A 577 -4.54 30.67 -5.11
CA PHE A 577 -6.00 30.50 -5.20
C PHE A 577 -6.72 31.45 -6.17
N LEU A 578 -6.29 32.69 -6.34
CA LEU A 578 -6.90 33.58 -7.33
C LEU A 578 -6.65 33.13 -8.78
N PRO A 579 -5.43 32.70 -9.17
CA PRO A 579 -5.17 32.18 -10.52
C PRO A 579 -5.68 30.74 -10.72
N PHE A 580 -5.98 30.03 -9.64
CA PHE A 580 -6.35 28.61 -9.62
C PHE A 580 -7.41 28.22 -10.68
N PRO A 581 -8.54 28.94 -10.86
CA PRO A 581 -9.53 28.55 -11.87
C PRO A 581 -9.04 28.65 -13.31
N ASN A 582 -8.02 29.48 -13.55
CA ASN A 582 -7.48 29.80 -14.88
C ASN A 582 -6.22 28.99 -15.22
N ARG A 583 -5.66 28.21 -14.29
CA ARG A 583 -4.51 27.33 -14.54
C ARG A 583 -4.94 26.08 -15.32
N ALA A 584 -4.05 25.57 -16.15
CA ALA A 584 -4.23 24.30 -16.87
C ALA A 584 -3.84 23.13 -15.97
N TYR A 585 -4.60 22.04 -16.01
CA TYR A 585 -4.36 20.86 -15.20
C TYR A 585 -4.36 19.64 -16.10
N ARG A 586 -3.26 18.88 -16.09
CA ARG A 586 -3.18 17.62 -16.82
C ARG A 586 -4.21 16.61 -16.31
N ARG A 587 -4.51 16.65 -15.01
CA ARG A 587 -5.50 15.77 -14.36
C ARG A 587 -6.58 16.61 -13.68
N ALA A 588 -7.83 16.45 -14.11
CA ALA A 588 -8.97 17.16 -13.51
C ALA A 588 -9.12 16.89 -12.00
N ALA A 589 -8.74 15.70 -11.52
CA ALA A 589 -8.76 15.36 -10.09
C ALA A 589 -7.82 16.23 -9.25
N GLU A 590 -6.69 16.67 -9.81
CA GLU A 590 -5.74 17.53 -9.10
C GLU A 590 -6.32 18.91 -8.79
N LYS A 591 -7.24 19.39 -9.65
CA LYS A 591 -8.04 20.58 -9.37
C LYS A 591 -8.85 20.40 -8.09
N VAL A 592 -9.48 19.25 -7.89
CA VAL A 592 -10.28 19.02 -6.68
C VAL A 592 -9.40 19.00 -5.43
N THR A 593 -8.23 18.37 -5.46
CA THR A 593 -7.35 18.26 -4.28
C THR A 593 -6.58 19.53 -3.92
N LEU A 594 -6.56 20.54 -4.78
CA LEU A 594 -6.02 21.87 -4.47
C LEU A 594 -7.10 22.80 -3.90
N ALA A 595 -8.35 22.61 -4.30
CA ALA A 595 -9.46 23.46 -3.91
C ALA A 595 -10.05 23.10 -2.52
N PHE A 596 -9.90 21.84 -2.11
CA PHE A 596 -10.37 21.26 -0.85
C PHE A 596 -9.21 20.60 -0.13
#